data_AF-A0A644SRH9-F1
#
_entry.id   AF-A0A644SRH9-F1
#
_cell.length_a   1.000
_cell.length_b   1.000
_cell.length_c   1.000
_cell.angle_alpha   90.00
_cell.angle_beta   90.00
_cell.angle_gamma   90.00
#
_symmetry.space_group_name_H-M   'P 1'
#
loop_
_entity.id
_entity.type
_entity.pdbx_description
1 polymer ?
#
loop_
_entity_poly.entity_id
_entity_poly.type
_entity_poly.pdbx_seq_one_letter_code
_entity_poly.pdbx_strand_id
1 'polypeptide(L)' 'MPDNHLAANNAIGVAHKIGFEVYGLGIRDEHITHLLPKTSRVVNDLPDLVPAMFALLQVALLKGGAV' A
#
# COMPACT_ATOMS: atom_id res chain seq x y z
N MET A 1 9.77 -8.49 3.63
CA MET A 1 10.58 -7.30 3.31
C MET A 1 11.06 -7.41 1.85
N PRO A 2 11.08 -6.33 1.03
CA PRO A 2 11.51 -6.42 -0.36
C PRO A 2 12.97 -6.87 -0.47
N ASP A 3 13.30 -7.58 -1.55
CA ASP A 3 14.63 -8.05 -1.89
C ASP A 3 15.64 -6.91 -2.01
N ASN A 4 15.22 -5.77 -2.56
CA ASN A 4 15.99 -4.52 -2.60
C ASN A 4 15.20 -3.35 -2.05
N HIS A 5 15.44 -3.03 -0.78
CA HIS A 5 14.75 -1.94 -0.07
C HIS A 5 14.99 -0.56 -0.69
N LEU A 6 16.19 -0.29 -1.22
CA LEU A 6 16.51 1.00 -1.85
C LEU A 6 15.76 1.17 -3.17
N ALA A 7 15.72 0.12 -3.99
CA ALA A 7 14.98 0.14 -5.25
C ALA A 7 13.47 0.33 -5.01
N ALA A 8 12.91 -0.36 -4.01
CA ALA A 8 11.49 -0.22 -3.65
C ALA A 8 11.15 1.23 -3.22
N ASN A 9 11.96 1.83 -2.34
CA ASN A 9 11.76 3.22 -1.92
C ASN A 9 11.91 4.21 -3.08
N ASN A 10 12.87 4.00 -3.97
CA ASN A 10 13.05 4.85 -5.15
C ASN A 10 11.83 4.77 -6.09
N ALA A 11 11.32 3.56 -6.35
CA ALA A 11 10.14 3.37 -7.19
C ALA A 11 8.90 4.07 -6.62
N ILE A 12 8.67 3.96 -5.31
CA ILE A 12 7.58 4.66 -4.60
C ILE A 12 7.77 6.18 -4.68
N GLY A 13 8.99 6.65 -4.44
CA GLY A 13 9.33 8.07 -4.54
C GLY A 13 9.09 8.65 -5.95
N VAL A 14 9.42 7.89 -7.00
CA VAL A 14 9.12 8.28 -8.38
C VAL A 14 7.61 8.30 -8.61
N ALA A 15 6.88 7.26 -8.22
CA ALA A 15 5.43 7.19 -8.38
C ALA A 15 4.71 8.40 -7.75
N HIS A 16 5.09 8.78 -6.53
CA HIS A 16 4.52 9.98 -5.90
C HIS A 16 4.86 11.28 -6.65
N LYS A 17 6.07 11.41 -7.20
CA LYS A 17 6.46 12.60 -7.98
C LYS A 17 5.64 12.77 -9.25
N ILE A 18 5.19 11.67 -9.86
CA ILE A 18 4.36 11.68 -11.08
C ILE A 18 2.86 11.64 -10.77
N GLY A 19 2.46 11.83 -9.50
CA GLY A 19 1.06 11.95 -9.09
C GLY A 19 0.33 10.64 -8.88
N PHE A 20 1.04 9.50 -8.81
CA PHE A 20 0.42 8.22 -8.51
C PHE A 20 0.26 8.03 -7.00
N GLU A 21 -0.89 7.47 -6.63
CA GLU A 21 -1.11 6.93 -5.31
C GLU A 21 -0.59 5.49 -5.24
N VAL A 22 0.19 5.18 -4.20
CA VAL A 22 0.78 3.86 -4.01
C VAL A 22 0.17 3.23 -2.76
N TYR A 23 -0.40 2.04 -2.95
CA TYR A 23 -0.98 1.23 -1.88
C TYR A 23 -0.27 -0.12 -1.79
N GLY A 24 0.01 -0.56 -0.57
CA GLY A 24 0.73 -1.80 -0.29
C GLY A 24 -0.14 -2.86 0.35
N LEU A 25 0.06 -4.12 -0.04
CA LEU A 25 -0.54 -5.27 0.62
C LEU A 25 0.56 -6.26 1.02
N GLY A 26 0.76 -6.46 2.31
CA GLY A 26 1.69 -7.46 2.86
C GLY A 26 0.95 -8.76 3.12
N ILE A 27 1.49 -9.89 2.66
CA ILE A 27 0.91 -11.21 2.91
C ILE A 27 1.73 -11.86 4.04
N ARG A 28 1.10 -12.01 5.22
CA ARG A 28 1.69 -12.59 6.43
C ARG A 28 3.00 -11.91 6.87
N ASP A 29 3.21 -10.67 6.44
CA ASP A 29 4.44 -9.90 6.64
C ASP A 29 4.10 -8.42 6.85
N GLU A 30 4.46 -7.90 8.01
CA GLU A 30 4.22 -6.52 8.42
C GLU A 30 5.24 -5.51 7.88
N HIS A 31 6.33 -5.96 7.25
CA HIS A 31 7.35 -5.05 6.72
C HIS A 31 6.80 -4.07 5.66
N ILE A 32 5.67 -4.37 5.02
CA ILE A 32 4.98 -3.43 4.14
C ILE A 32 4.59 -2.12 4.85
N THR A 33 4.30 -2.18 6.15
CA THR A 33 3.95 -1.01 6.97
C THR A 33 5.13 -0.07 7.17
N HIS A 34 6.36 -0.57 7.08
CA HIS A 34 7.55 0.27 7.12
C HIS A 34 7.76 1.01 5.80
N LEU A 35 7.44 0.35 4.68
CA LEU A 35 7.58 0.90 3.34
C LEU A 35 6.46 1.91 3.00
N LEU A 36 5.22 1.62 3.44
CA LEU A 36 4.02 2.41 3.18
C LEU A 36 3.17 2.57 4.46
N PRO A 37 3.62 3.34 5.46
CA PRO A 37 2.98 3.38 6.78
C PRO A 37 1.54 3.87 6.81
N LYS A 38 1.13 4.67 5.82
CA LYS A 38 -0.22 5.27 5.76
C LYS A 38 -1.12 4.64 4.71
N THR A 39 -0.57 3.87 3.78
CA THR A 39 -1.26 3.33 2.60
C THR A 39 -1.02 1.83 2.44
N SER A 40 -0.79 1.11 3.54
CA SER A 40 -0.63 -0.35 3.51
C SER A 40 -1.62 -1.08 4.41
N ARG A 41 -1.84 -2.35 4.07
CA ARG A 41 -2.54 -3.34 4.90
C ARG A 41 -1.75 -4.65 4.89
N VAL A 42 -1.96 -5.46 5.91
CA VAL A 42 -1.41 -6.81 6.02
C VAL A 42 -2.58 -7.79 6.07
N VAL A 43 -2.46 -8.88 5.33
CA VAL A 43 -3.43 -9.98 5.33
C VAL A 43 -2.72 -11.24 5.83
N ASN A 44 -3.31 -11.91 6.81
CA ASN A 44 -2.73 -13.12 7.38
C ASN A 44 -3.34 -14.37 6.75
N ASP A 45 -4.64 -14.31 6.47
CA ASP A 45 -5.39 -15.40 5.85
C ASP A 45 -6.09 -14.96 4.56
N LEU A 46 -6.39 -15.92 3.69
CA LEU A 46 -7.08 -15.65 2.42
C LEU A 46 -8.44 -14.92 2.59
N PRO A 47 -9.26 -15.22 3.62
CA PRO A 47 -10.50 -14.47 3.86
C PRO A 47 -10.29 -12.98 4.14
N ASP A 48 -9.12 -12.56 4.64
CA ASP A 48 -8.81 -11.15 4.95
C ASP A 48 -8.49 -10.34 3.69
N LEU A 49 -8.15 -11.02 2.58
CA LEU A 49 -7.72 -10.38 1.34
C LEU A 49 -8.78 -9.44 0.79
N VAL A 50 -10.01 -9.93 0.66
CA VAL A 50 -11.12 -9.17 0.08
C VAL A 50 -11.44 -7.93 0.93
N PRO A 51 -11.70 -8.05 2.26
CA PRO A 51 -11.88 -6.89 3.13
C PRO A 51 -10.72 -5.88 3.06
N ALA A 52 -9.47 -6.35 3.06
CA ALA A 52 -8.31 -5.46 3.02
C ALA A 52 -8.23 -4.65 1.71
N MET A 53 -8.52 -5.28 0.56
CA MET A 53 -8.55 -4.59 -0.72
C MET A 53 -9.66 -3.55 -0.79
N PHE A 54 -10.88 -3.88 -0.34
CA PHE A 54 -11.98 -2.92 -0.31
C PHE A 54 -11.72 -1.76 0.64
N ALA A 55 -11.08 -1.99 1.79
CA ALA A 55 -10.68 -0.93 2.71
C ALA A 55 -9.64 0.03 2.08
N LEU A 56 -8.66 -0.51 1.35
CA LEU A 56 -7.68 0.32 0.61
C LEU A 56 -8.39 1.15 -0.47
N LEU A 57 -9.27 0.53 -1.25
CA LEU A 57 -10.04 1.22 -2.29
C LEU A 57 -10.96 2.29 -1.73
N GLN A 58 -11.67 2.00 -0.65
CA GLN A 58 -12.55 2.98 0.02
C GLN A 58 -11.76 4.21 0.46
N VAL A 59 -10.58 4.01 1.05
CA VAL A 59 -9.70 5.12 1.44
C VAL A 59 -9.26 5.93 0.22
N ALA A 60 -8.89 5.28 -0.88
CA ALA A 60 -8.50 5.96 -2.11
C ALA A 60 -9.64 6.80 -2.69
N LEU A 61 -10.85 6.23 -2.79
CA LEU A 61 -12.03 6.92 -3.33
C LEU A 61 -12.48 8.09 -2.46
N LEU A 62 -12.44 7.94 -1.13
CA LEU A 62 -12.81 9.01 -0.20
C LEU A 62 -11.78 10.15 -0.21
N LYS A 63 -10.49 9.86 -0.40
CA LYS A 63 -9.44 10.87 -0.53
C LYS A 63 -9.49 11.57 -1.89
N GLY A 64 -9.69 10.82 -2.98
CA GLY A 64 -9.79 11.36 -4.34
C GLY A 64 -11.07 12.13 -4.64
N GLY A 65 -12.11 12.00 -3.80
CA GLY A 65 -13.35 12.77 -3.89
C GLY A 65 -13.32 14.14 -3.20
N ALA A 66 -12.27 14.46 -2.45
CA ALA A 66 -12.03 15.79 -1.90
C ALA A 66 -11.35 16.68 -2.96
N VAL A 67 -12.16 17.20 -3.88
CA VAL A 67 -11.76 18.24 -4.86
C VAL A 67 -12.01 19.62 -4.26
#